data_AF-A0A372QP31-F1
#
_entry.id   AF-A0A372QP31-F1
#
_cell.length_a   1.000
_cell.length_b   1.000
_cell.length_c   1.000
_cell.angle_alpha   90.00
_cell.angle_beta   90.00
_cell.angle_gamma   90.00
#
_symmetry.space_group_name_H-M   'P 1'
#
loop_
_entity.id
_entity.type
_entity.pdbx_description
1 polymer ?
#
loop_
_entity_poly.entity_id
_entity_poly.type
_entity_poly.pdbx_seq_one_letter_code
_entity_poly.pdbx_strand_id
1 'polypeptide(L)'
;MNANPNERPAVEELRIIFGFRYNSIQCNEDNKEKYGYKGNEIKATFEEADKEIPNISTSYEKNSDAVYTICDSQLIDLEVSNLI
;
A
#
# COMPACT_ATOMS: atom_id res chain seq x y z
N MET A 1 -0.59 -2.55 -2.86
CA MET A 1 -1.42 -2.65 -4.09
C MET A 1 -0.73 -1.85 -5.18
N ASN A 2 -1.08 -2.11 -6.44
CA ASN A 2 -0.48 -1.36 -7.55
C ASN A 2 -0.84 0.14 -7.46
N ALA A 3 0.16 1.00 -7.66
CA ALA A 3 -0.04 2.45 -7.71
C ALA A 3 -0.88 2.84 -8.94
N ASN A 4 -0.66 2.16 -10.08
CA ASN A 4 -1.43 2.31 -11.31
C ASN A 4 -2.89 1.88 -11.08
N PRO A 5 -3.87 2.79 -11.22
CA PRO A 5 -5.29 2.48 -11.04
C PRO A 5 -5.79 1.35 -11.93
N ASN A 6 -5.28 1.23 -13.16
CA ASN A 6 -5.71 0.21 -14.11
C ASN A 6 -5.22 -1.20 -13.75
N GLU A 7 -4.24 -1.31 -12.84
CA GLU A 7 -3.69 -2.57 -12.34
C GLU A 7 -4.15 -2.87 -10.90
N ARG A 8 -5.10 -2.09 -10.36
CA ARG A 8 -5.69 -2.39 -9.06
C ARG A 8 -6.69 -3.55 -9.20
N PRO A 9 -6.76 -4.45 -8.21
CA PRO A 9 -7.75 -5.51 -8.21
C PRO A 9 -9.17 -4.95 -8.12
N ALA A 10 -10.14 -5.71 -8.63
CA ALA A 10 -11.55 -5.41 -8.41
C ALA A 10 -11.93 -5.52 -6.92
N VAL A 11 -13.03 -4.88 -6.53
CA VAL A 11 -13.49 -4.85 -5.12
C VAL A 11 -13.65 -6.25 -4.53
N GLU A 12 -14.15 -7.21 -5.31
CA GLU A 12 -14.31 -8.58 -4.83
C GLU A 12 -12.96 -9.28 -4.62
N GLU A 13 -11.99 -9.08 -5.50
CA GLU A 13 -10.64 -9.61 -5.34
C GLU A 13 -9.97 -9.01 -4.10
N LEU A 14 -10.16 -7.71 -3.87
CA LEU A 14 -9.68 -7.02 -2.66
C LEU A 14 -10.26 -7.63 -1.40
N ARG A 15 -11.57 -7.88 -1.36
CA ARG A 15 -12.24 -8.50 -0.22
C ARG A 15 -11.61 -9.85 0.11
N ILE A 16 -11.33 -10.67 -0.90
CA ILE A 16 -10.74 -12.00 -0.70
C ILE A 16 -9.28 -11.90 -0.24
N ILE A 17 -8.48 -10.98 -0.80
CA ILE A 17 -7.09 -10.75 -0.38
C ILE A 17 -7.04 -10.31 1.10
N PHE A 18 -7.88 -9.35 1.49
CA PHE A 18 -7.93 -8.89 2.87
C PHE A 18 -8.43 -9.96 3.84
N GLY A 19 -9.43 -10.75 3.44
CA GLY A 19 -9.91 -11.88 4.24
C GLY A 19 -8.81 -12.90 4.51
N PHE A 20 -8.03 -13.26 3.49
CA PHE A 20 -6.91 -14.20 3.66
C PHE A 20 -5.82 -13.65 4.58
N ARG A 21 -5.44 -12.37 4.41
CA ARG A 21 -4.46 -11.70 5.28
C ARG A 21 -4.94 -11.66 6.74
N TYR A 22 -6.20 -11.29 6.96
CA TYR A 22 -6.80 -11.26 8.29
C TYR A 22 -6.76 -12.64 8.97
N ASN A 23 -7.19 -13.69 8.25
CA ASN A 23 -7.16 -15.05 8.80
C ASN A 23 -5.75 -15.57 9.05
N SER A 24 -4.78 -15.19 8.21
CA SER A 24 -3.37 -15.55 8.40
C SER A 24 -2.80 -14.99 9.70
N ILE A 25 -3.21 -13.77 10.08
CA ILE A 25 -2.78 -13.11 11.31
C ILE A 25 -3.56 -13.65 12.53
N GLN A 26 -4.88 -13.81 12.40
CA GLN A 26 -5.78 -14.05 13.55
C GLN A 26 -6.19 -15.51 13.77
N CYS A 27 -6.15 -16.35 12.74
CA CYS A 27 -6.72 -17.70 12.75
C CYS A 27 -5.68 -18.81 12.54
N ASN A 28 -4.38 -18.49 12.65
CA ASN A 28 -3.25 -19.43 12.51
C ASN A 28 -3.32 -20.26 11.21
N GLU A 29 -3.58 -19.59 10.08
CA GLU A 29 -3.56 -20.21 8.75
C GLU A 29 -2.14 -20.39 8.19
N ASP A 30 -1.16 -20.69 9.04
CA ASP A 30 0.29 -20.65 8.75
C ASP A 30 0.69 -21.47 7.52
N ASN A 31 0.06 -22.64 7.33
CA ASN A 31 0.35 -23.56 6.24
C ASN A 31 -0.52 -23.36 5.00
N LYS A 32 -1.51 -22.46 5.03
CA LYS A 32 -2.33 -22.16 3.85
C LYS A 32 -1.57 -21.23 2.93
N GLU A 33 -1.59 -21.53 1.65
CA GLU A 33 -0.96 -20.73 0.61
C GLU A 33 -2.04 -20.19 -0.33
N LYS A 34 -2.03 -18.88 -0.55
CA LYS A 34 -2.91 -18.21 -1.50
C LYS A 34 -2.23 -16.99 -2.09
N TYR A 35 -2.45 -16.73 -3.37
CA TYR A 35 -1.84 -15.60 -4.09
C TYR A 35 -0.30 -15.60 -4.05
N GLY A 36 0.32 -16.79 -3.94
CA GLY A 36 1.77 -16.95 -3.87
C GLY A 36 2.38 -16.64 -2.50
N TYR A 37 1.57 -16.51 -1.44
CA TYR A 37 2.03 -16.26 -0.09
C TYR A 37 1.46 -17.29 0.89
N LYS A 38 2.31 -17.76 1.81
CA LYS A 38 1.87 -18.56 2.96
C LYS A 38 1.41 -17.67 4.10
N GLY A 39 0.47 -18.18 4.91
CA GLY A 39 -0.07 -17.43 6.04
C GLY A 39 1.00 -17.01 7.05
N ASN A 40 1.99 -17.86 7.31
CA ASN A 40 3.10 -17.55 8.21
C ASN A 40 4.03 -16.45 7.67
N GLU A 41 4.28 -16.39 6.36
CA GLU A 41 5.05 -15.33 5.71
C GLU A 41 4.34 -13.98 5.86
N ILE A 42 3.02 -13.95 5.67
CA ILE A 42 2.19 -12.75 5.87
C ILE A 42 2.33 -12.28 7.32
N LYS A 43 2.12 -13.17 8.29
CA LYS A 43 2.20 -12.83 9.71
C LYS A 43 3.57 -12.28 10.09
N ALA A 44 4.65 -12.96 9.69
CA ALA A 44 6.02 -12.53 9.97
C ALA A 44 6.33 -11.14 9.37
N THR A 45 5.85 -10.86 8.16
CA THR A 45 6.03 -9.55 7.51
C THR A 45 5.40 -8.41 8.32
N PHE A 46 4.20 -8.61 8.87
CA PHE A 46 3.55 -7.59 9.71
C PHE A 46 4.24 -7.45 11.07
N GLU A 47 4.68 -8.53 11.69
CA GLU A 47 5.43 -8.49 12.96
C GLU A 47 6.79 -7.78 12.82
N GLU A 48 7.44 -7.85 11.65
CA GLU A 48 8.65 -7.09 11.34
C GLU A 48 8.33 -5.61 11.13
N ALA A 49 7.32 -5.30 10.32
CA ALA A 49 6.88 -3.92 10.07
C ALA A 49 6.47 -3.19 11.36
N ASP A 50 5.73 -3.85 12.26
CA ASP A 50 5.30 -3.28 13.54
C ASP A 50 6.49 -2.86 14.43
N LYS A 51 7.65 -3.53 14.30
CA LYS A 51 8.88 -3.15 15.01
C LYS A 51 9.60 -1.96 14.38
N GLU A 52 9.42 -1.75 13.07
CA GLU A 52 10.05 -0.66 12.32
C GLU A 52 9.24 0.64 12.33
N ILE A 53 7.90 0.57 12.44
CA ILE A 53 7.00 1.74 12.47
C ILE A 53 7.44 2.79 13.52
N PRO A 54 7.86 2.43 14.75
CA PRO A 54 8.36 3.39 15.72
C PRO A 54 9.60 4.17 15.25
N ASN A 55 10.45 3.58 14.41
CA ASN A 55 11.68 4.21 13.94
C ASN A 55 11.42 5.28 12.86
N ILE A 56 10.41 5.08 12.00
CA ILE A 56 10.07 6.03 10.91
C ILE A 56 9.26 7.25 11.38
N SER A 57 8.63 7.19 12.56
CA SER A 57 7.79 8.29 13.08
C SER A 57 8.58 9.58 13.39
N THR A 58 9.91 9.55 13.31
CA THR A 58 10.78 10.69 13.61
C THR A 58 11.19 11.50 12.37
N SER A 59 10.92 11.03 11.15
CA SER A 59 11.45 11.65 9.92
C SER A 59 10.42 12.32 9.02
N TYR A 60 9.12 12.24 9.32
CA TYR A 60 8.12 12.97 8.54
C TYR A 60 7.89 14.36 9.14
N GLU A 61 8.53 15.37 8.55
CA GLU A 61 8.21 16.77 8.82
C GLU A 61 6.75 17.02 8.42
N LYS A 62 5.89 17.26 9.41
CA LYS A 62 4.51 17.63 9.17
C LYS A 62 4.50 19.05 8.60
N ASN A 63 4.58 19.18 7.28
CA ASN A 63 4.34 20.45 6.58
C ASN A 63 2.88 20.86 6.82
N SER A 64 2.64 21.67 7.86
CA SER A 64 1.32 22.22 8.19
C SER A 64 0.73 23.06 7.07
N ASP A 65 1.59 23.52 6.17
CA ASP A 65 1.27 24.46 5.10
C ASP A 65 1.06 23.76 3.75
N ALA A 66 1.04 22.42 3.72
CA ALA A 66 0.79 21.66 2.51
C ALA A 66 -0.65 21.90 2.00
N VAL A 67 -0.79 22.70 0.95
CA VAL A 67 -2.06 22.88 0.23
C VAL A 67 -2.22 21.73 -0.76
N TYR A 68 -3.13 20.81 -0.47
CA TYR A 68 -3.52 19.75 -1.41
C TYR A 68 -4.40 20.35 -2.50
N THR A 69 -3.78 20.78 -3.61
CA THR A 69 -4.53 21.15 -4.81
C THR A 69 -5.14 19.88 -5.39
N ILE A 70 -6.43 19.68 -5.14
CA ILE A 70 -7.28 18.74 -5.86
C ILE A 70 -7.42 19.29 -7.28
N CYS A 71 -6.48 18.95 -8.16
CA CYS A 71 -6.71 19.11 -9.59
C CYS A 71 -7.56 17.93 -10.03
N ASP A 72 -8.85 18.20 -10.25
CA ASP A 72 -9.68 17.34 -11.07
C ASP A 72 -8.94 17.04 -12.38
N SER A 73 -8.87 15.75 -12.67
CA SER A 73 -8.30 15.13 -13.87
C SER A 73 -8.20 16.03 -15.10
N GLN A 74 -6.97 16.25 -15.59
CA GLN A 74 -6.49 15.94 -16.95
C GLN A 74 -5.12 16.62 -17.22
N LEU A 75 -4.18 15.84 -17.74
CA LEU A 75 -2.98 16.22 -18.53
C LEU A 75 -2.33 17.58 -18.19
N ILE A 76 -1.16 17.54 -17.53
CA ILE A 76 -0.14 18.57 -17.78
C ILE A 76 1.05 17.83 -18.37
N ASP A 77 1.21 18.06 -19.67
CA ASP A 77 2.29 17.53 -20.48
C ASP A 77 3.65 17.99 -19.96
N LEU A 78 4.59 17.07 -20.12
CA LEU A 78 6.02 17.22 -19.94
C LEU A 78 6.58 18.19 -20.99
N GLU A 79 6.24 19.49 -20.94
CA GLU A 79 6.72 20.43 -21.97
C GLU A 79 6.80 21.89 -21.50
N VAL A 80 7.59 22.18 -20.45
CA VAL A 80 8.31 23.47 -20.38
C VAL A 80 9.72 23.25 -19.84
N SER A 81 10.47 22.40 -20.52
CA SER A 81 11.93 22.46 -20.51
C SER A 81 12.34 22.66 -21.96
N ASN A 82 12.29 23.91 -22.44
CA ASN A 82 13.14 24.48 -23.48
C ASN A 82 12.53 25.76 -24.06
N LEU A 83 13.25 26.87 -23.81
CA LEU A 83 13.59 27.87 -24.82
C LEU A 83 12.42 28.67 -25.45
N ILE A 84 12.14 29.86 -24.89
CA ILE A 84 12.34 31.21 -25.49
C ILE A 84 11.67 32.24 -24.57
#